data_AF-A0A0D0D7L9-F1
#
_entry.id   AF-A0A0D0D7L9-F1
#
_cell.length_a   1.000
_cell.length_b   1.000
_cell.length_c   1.000
_cell.angle_alpha   90.00
_cell.angle_beta   90.00
_cell.angle_gamma   90.00
#
_symmetry.space_group_name_H-M   'P 1'
#
loop_
_entity.id
_entity.type
_entity.pdbx_description
1 polymer ?
#
loop_
_entity_poly.entity_id
_entity_poly.type
_entity_poly.pdbx_seq_one_letter_code
_entity_poly.pdbx_strand_id
1 'polypeptide(L)'
;MEHFDHKQHLLGIGHGLEAIGDTHFGTLYWAGRSIQHGLPAFQAIIEQGSLGISISSLNKLFTEGHSKLTFEFEFSKLLSAIGPWEKALKCLESAHIMADTIYFYWLVIMAQLEEDLKKNSYGMQVSTIEDIWAIANSQFNSMIEDASNDTYVVAFFLNPVYCIAPIYKDQNPLAVPSILISQKKGEIPAITTKPPNNIIEHVGLSLQKMLKHEYGNA
;
A
#
# COMPACT_ATOMS: atom_id res chain seq x y z
N MET A 1 7.81 7.00 29.27
CA MET A 1 8.66 7.41 28.14
C MET A 1 10.13 7.44 28.55
N GLU A 2 10.48 8.13 29.64
CA GLU A 2 11.88 8.31 30.11
C GLU A 2 12.76 7.04 30.12
N HIS A 3 12.26 5.90 30.61
CA HIS A 3 13.04 4.66 30.60
C HIS A 3 13.31 4.12 29.18
N PHE A 4 12.35 4.28 28.28
CA PHE A 4 12.50 3.91 26.87
C PHE A 4 13.51 4.84 26.19
N ASP A 5 13.32 6.15 26.32
CA ASP A 5 14.18 7.15 25.68
C ASP A 5 15.64 7.00 26.15
N HIS A 6 15.85 6.75 27.45
CA HIS A 6 17.17 6.47 28.00
C HIS A 6 17.82 5.23 27.37
N LYS A 7 17.08 4.11 27.28
CA LYS A 7 17.59 2.86 26.69
C LYS A 7 17.79 2.97 25.18
N GLN A 8 16.90 3.67 24.51
CA GLN A 8 16.98 3.99 23.09
C GLN A 8 18.28 4.76 22.79
N HIS A 9 18.58 5.81 23.56
CA HIS A 9 19.83 6.57 23.42
C HIS A 9 21.07 5.72 23.69
N LEU A 10 21.05 4.87 24.73
CA LEU A 10 22.16 3.96 25.04
C LEU A 10 22.43 2.95 23.92
N LEU A 11 21.39 2.50 23.22
CA LEU A 11 21.47 1.54 22.12
C LEU A 11 21.67 2.19 20.74
N GLY A 12 21.73 3.53 20.67
CA GLY A 12 21.90 4.25 19.41
C GLY A 12 20.71 4.13 18.45
N ILE A 13 19.50 3.87 18.96
CA ILE A 13 18.28 3.76 18.13
C ILE A 13 17.82 5.19 17.77
N GLY A 14 17.87 5.54 16.49
CA GLY A 14 17.63 6.92 16.05
C GLY A 14 16.18 7.42 16.12
N HIS A 15 15.20 6.52 16.19
CA HIS A 15 13.76 6.86 16.14
C HIS A 15 13.05 6.53 17.46
N GLY A 16 12.33 7.52 17.98
CA GLY A 16 11.47 7.35 19.16
C GLY A 16 10.15 6.65 18.83
N LEU A 17 9.33 6.42 19.86
CA LEU A 17 8.00 5.86 19.69
C LEU A 17 7.05 6.87 19.04
N GLU A 18 6.25 6.39 18.10
CA GLU A 18 5.21 7.18 17.46
C GLU A 18 3.85 6.85 18.06
N ALA A 19 3.05 7.90 18.30
CA ALA A 19 1.70 7.76 18.81
C ALA A 19 0.73 7.40 17.69
N ILE A 20 -0.25 6.55 18.01
CA ILE A 20 -1.41 6.33 17.14
C ILE A 20 -2.32 7.54 17.31
N GLY A 21 -2.60 8.23 16.20
CA GLY A 21 -3.51 9.37 16.18
C GLY A 21 -4.96 8.92 16.10
N ASP A 22 -5.87 9.67 16.72
CA ASP A 22 -7.30 9.33 16.80
C ASP A 22 -8.02 9.36 15.44
N THR A 23 -7.46 10.10 14.47
CA THR A 23 -8.17 10.47 13.23
C THR A 23 -7.64 9.77 11.97
N HIS A 24 -6.47 9.15 12.05
CA HIS A 24 -5.83 8.52 10.90
C HIS A 24 -5.49 7.08 11.24
N PHE A 25 -6.30 6.14 10.72
CA PHE A 25 -6.06 4.70 10.75
C PHE A 25 -4.62 4.33 10.34
N GLY A 26 -4.01 5.19 9.53
CA GLY A 26 -2.68 5.02 9.04
C GLY A 26 -1.50 5.23 9.99
N THR A 27 -1.74 5.92 11.10
CA THR A 27 -0.74 6.07 12.15
C THR A 27 -0.35 4.74 12.80
N LEU A 28 -1.16 3.69 12.62
CA LEU A 28 -0.84 2.33 13.08
C LEU A 28 0.45 1.79 12.45
N TYR A 29 0.69 2.06 11.16
CA TYR A 29 1.92 1.60 10.50
C TYR A 29 3.15 2.26 11.10
N TRP A 30 3.12 3.58 11.28
CA TRP A 30 4.25 4.34 11.80
C TRP A 30 4.52 4.04 13.28
N ALA A 31 3.46 3.99 14.09
CA ALA A 31 3.53 3.49 15.47
C ALA A 31 4.12 2.08 15.50
N GLY A 32 3.67 1.19 14.63
CA GLY A 32 4.19 -0.18 14.60
C GLY A 32 5.64 -0.28 14.14
N ARG A 33 6.07 0.51 13.15
CA ARG A 33 7.48 0.62 12.74
C ARG A 33 8.35 1.15 13.87
N SER A 34 7.86 2.11 14.65
CA SER A 34 8.59 2.62 15.82
C SER A 34 8.78 1.53 16.88
N ILE A 35 7.78 0.66 17.09
CA ILE A 35 7.89 -0.50 17.97
C ILE A 35 8.92 -1.49 17.43
N GLN A 36 8.88 -1.84 16.14
CA GLN A 36 9.86 -2.74 15.52
C GLN A 36 11.29 -2.25 15.72
N HIS A 37 11.57 -0.97 15.49
CA HIS A 37 12.89 -0.39 15.71
C HIS A 37 13.26 -0.33 17.20
N GLY A 38 12.27 -0.12 18.07
CA GLY A 38 12.43 -0.06 19.53
C GLY A 38 12.49 -1.41 20.24
N LEU A 39 12.32 -2.55 19.55
CA LEU A 39 12.32 -3.89 20.16
C LEU A 39 13.52 -4.15 21.08
N PRO A 40 14.77 -3.79 20.70
CA PRO A 40 15.92 -3.99 21.58
C PRO A 40 15.86 -3.15 22.87
N ALA A 41 15.28 -1.94 22.81
CA ALA A 41 15.09 -1.10 23.98
C ALA A 41 14.04 -1.71 24.93
N PHE A 42 12.92 -2.22 24.39
CA PHE A 42 11.91 -2.92 25.21
C PHE A 42 12.47 -4.16 25.90
N GLN A 43 13.29 -4.95 25.19
CA GLN A 43 14.02 -6.10 25.73
C GLN A 43 14.90 -5.69 26.92
N ALA A 44 15.76 -4.69 26.72
CA ALA A 44 16.68 -4.22 27.75
C ALA A 44 15.98 -3.63 28.99
N ILE A 45 14.76 -3.10 28.84
CA ILE A 45 13.94 -2.61 29.95
C ILE A 45 13.38 -3.77 30.76
N ILE A 46 12.83 -4.80 30.10
CA ILE A 46 12.19 -5.93 30.77
C ILE A 46 13.22 -6.83 31.47
N GLU A 47 14.40 -7.00 30.86
CA GLU A 47 15.52 -7.71 31.48
C GLU A 47 16.08 -6.98 32.71
N GLN A 48 15.92 -5.65 32.77
CA GLN A 48 16.33 -4.85 33.92
C GLN A 48 15.27 -4.90 35.03
N GLY A 49 15.25 -6.02 35.77
CA GLY A 49 14.32 -6.25 36.88
C GLY A 49 14.34 -5.18 37.99
N SER A 50 15.40 -4.36 38.09
CA SER A 50 15.48 -3.24 39.04
C SER A 50 14.48 -2.12 38.77
N LEU A 51 13.95 -2.03 37.53
CA LEU A 51 12.96 -1.03 37.16
C LEU A 51 11.55 -1.39 37.67
N GLY A 52 11.33 -2.64 38.10
CA GLY A 52 10.03 -3.09 38.59
C GLY A 52 8.89 -3.06 37.55
N ILE A 53 9.22 -2.86 36.27
CA ILE A 53 8.24 -2.79 35.18
C ILE A 53 7.83 -4.20 34.80
N SER A 54 6.65 -4.61 35.27
CA SER A 54 6.09 -5.92 34.95
C SER A 54 4.66 -5.78 34.43
N ILE A 55 4.50 -5.91 33.11
CA ILE A 55 3.19 -6.05 32.48
C ILE A 55 3.06 -7.50 32.08
N SER A 56 2.44 -8.30 32.95
CA SER A 56 2.43 -9.77 32.87
C SER A 56 1.96 -10.33 31.52
N SER A 57 1.05 -9.63 30.83
CA SER A 57 0.53 -9.99 29.51
C SER A 57 1.47 -9.64 28.35
N LEU A 58 2.25 -8.56 28.46
CA LEU A 58 3.07 -8.03 27.36
C LEU A 58 4.55 -8.40 27.47
N ASN A 59 5.06 -8.66 28.68
CA ASN A 59 6.47 -8.98 28.87
C ASN A 59 6.93 -10.16 28.00
N LYS A 60 6.05 -11.17 27.85
CA LYS A 60 6.30 -12.37 27.02
C LYS A 60 6.55 -12.06 25.54
N LEU A 61 6.07 -10.92 25.04
CA LEU A 61 6.26 -10.48 23.66
C LEU A 61 7.67 -9.96 23.41
N PHE A 62 8.37 -9.55 24.47
CA PHE A 62 9.70 -8.94 24.38
C PHE A 62 10.79 -9.77 25.09
N THR A 63 10.44 -10.79 25.87
CA THR A 63 11.43 -11.76 26.40
C THR A 63 11.78 -12.82 25.35
N GLU A 64 13.00 -13.36 25.40
CA GLU A 64 13.39 -14.48 24.53
C GLU A 64 12.40 -15.65 24.63
N GLY A 65 12.06 -16.22 23.48
CA GLY A 65 11.18 -17.39 23.39
C GLY A 65 10.25 -17.34 22.18
N HIS A 66 9.40 -18.37 22.10
CA HIS A 66 8.46 -18.56 21.00
C HIS A 66 7.50 -17.36 20.84
N SER A 67 6.96 -16.84 21.95
CA SER A 67 6.01 -15.72 21.91
C SER A 67 6.56 -14.46 21.25
N LYS A 68 7.82 -14.11 21.51
CA LYS A 68 8.52 -13.00 20.85
C LYS A 68 8.67 -13.25 19.36
N LEU A 69 9.16 -14.42 18.96
CA LEU A 69 9.35 -14.74 17.55
C LEU A 69 8.02 -14.72 16.77
N THR A 70 6.95 -15.30 17.34
CA THR A 70 5.61 -15.25 16.74
C THR A 70 5.11 -13.81 16.65
N PHE A 71 5.28 -13.01 17.71
CA PHE A 71 4.88 -11.62 17.71
C PHE A 71 5.61 -10.82 16.62
N GLU A 72 6.94 -10.88 16.57
CA GLU A 72 7.74 -10.16 15.58
C GLU A 72 7.36 -10.58 14.15
N PHE A 73 7.12 -11.88 13.93
CA PHE A 73 6.72 -12.41 12.63
C PHE A 73 5.33 -11.94 12.20
N GLU A 74 4.31 -12.14 13.03
CA GLU A 74 2.93 -11.74 12.74
C GLU A 74 2.80 -10.21 12.64
N PHE A 75 3.57 -9.48 13.44
CA PHE A 75 3.60 -8.03 13.37
C PHE A 75 4.26 -7.52 12.08
N SER A 76 5.35 -8.16 11.64
CA SER A 76 5.97 -7.83 10.36
C SER A 76 5.06 -8.15 9.18
N LYS A 77 4.29 -9.24 9.27
CA LYS A 77 3.25 -9.59 8.29
C LYS A 77 2.21 -8.47 8.16
N LEU A 78 1.66 -7.99 9.28
CA LEU A 78 0.71 -6.87 9.29
C LEU A 78 1.31 -5.61 8.66
N LEU A 79 2.52 -5.21 9.09
CA LEU A 79 3.18 -4.01 8.59
C LEU A 79 3.54 -4.08 7.11
N SER A 80 3.81 -5.29 6.58
CA SER A 80 4.04 -5.49 5.15
C SER A 80 2.79 -5.25 4.31
N ALA A 81 1.61 -5.64 4.81
CA ALA A 81 0.35 -5.46 4.09
C ALA A 81 -0.10 -3.99 4.04
N ILE A 82 0.06 -3.25 5.15
CA ILE A 82 -0.41 -1.85 5.25
C ILE A 82 0.64 -0.83 4.81
N GLY A 83 1.92 -1.18 4.84
CA GLY A 83 3.03 -0.25 4.61
C GLY A 83 3.00 0.51 3.27
N PRO A 84 2.70 -0.14 2.13
CA PRO A 84 2.60 0.56 0.84
C PRO A 84 1.56 1.69 0.85
N TRP A 85 0.39 1.42 1.43
CA TRP A 85 -0.70 2.38 1.56
C TRP A 85 -0.30 3.58 2.41
N GLU A 86 0.33 3.31 3.55
CA GLU A 86 0.68 4.36 4.51
C GLU A 86 1.79 5.28 4.05
N LYS A 87 2.77 4.74 3.33
CA LYS A 87 3.80 5.55 2.67
C LYS A 87 3.16 6.47 1.63
N ALA A 88 2.26 5.96 0.80
CA ALA A 88 1.59 6.75 -0.22
C ALA A 88 0.65 7.81 0.39
N LEU A 89 -0.12 7.46 1.42
CA LEU A 89 -0.96 8.41 2.15
C LEU A 89 -0.11 9.53 2.75
N LYS A 90 1.05 9.20 3.33
CA LYS A 90 1.96 10.20 3.86
C LYS A 90 2.48 11.15 2.78
N CYS A 91 2.75 10.63 1.58
CA CYS A 91 3.12 11.47 0.45
C CYS A 91 1.96 12.36 0.00
N LEU A 92 0.71 11.86 0.03
CA LEU A 92 -0.49 12.61 -0.34
C LEU A 92 -0.83 13.77 0.62
N GLU A 93 -0.31 13.75 1.84
CA GLU A 93 -0.39 14.88 2.78
C GLU A 93 0.53 16.06 2.40
N SER A 94 1.39 15.89 1.39
CA SER A 94 2.28 16.96 0.92
C SER A 94 1.50 18.14 0.35
N ALA A 95 1.99 19.36 0.62
CA ALA A 95 1.38 20.59 0.12
C ALA A 95 1.44 20.74 -1.41
N HIS A 96 2.23 19.91 -2.10
CA HIS A 96 2.49 20.00 -3.55
C HIS A 96 1.91 18.83 -4.35
N ILE A 97 0.83 18.23 -3.88
CA ILE A 97 0.14 17.16 -4.61
C ILE A 97 -0.62 17.71 -5.82
N MET A 98 -0.37 17.08 -6.96
CA MET A 98 -1.05 17.32 -8.23
C MET A 98 -1.80 16.07 -8.69
N ALA A 99 -2.79 16.22 -9.57
CA ALA A 99 -3.66 15.11 -9.99
C ALA A 99 -2.90 13.96 -10.68
N ASP A 100 -1.82 14.25 -11.41
CA ASP A 100 -0.92 13.24 -11.99
C ASP A 100 -0.16 12.44 -10.92
N THR A 101 0.28 13.10 -9.84
CA THR A 101 1.00 12.44 -8.74
C THR A 101 0.12 11.45 -7.98
N ILE A 102 -1.20 11.68 -7.94
CA ILE A 102 -2.15 10.74 -7.34
C ILE A 102 -2.18 9.42 -8.13
N TYR A 103 -2.27 9.48 -9.45
CA TYR A 103 -2.21 8.27 -10.28
C TYR A 103 -0.84 7.57 -10.16
N PHE A 104 0.24 8.33 -10.12
CA PHE A 104 1.58 7.78 -9.89
C PHE A 104 1.68 7.00 -8.56
N TYR A 105 1.15 7.56 -7.45
CA TYR A 105 1.18 6.85 -6.18
C TYR A 105 0.33 5.58 -6.18
N TRP A 106 -0.80 5.56 -6.89
CA TRP A 106 -1.55 4.32 -7.11
C TRP A 106 -0.70 3.23 -7.76
N LEU A 107 0.04 3.57 -8.83
CA LEU A 107 0.94 2.63 -9.49
C LEU A 107 2.05 2.13 -8.56
N VAL A 108 2.63 3.02 -7.75
CA VAL A 108 3.68 2.67 -6.78
C VAL A 108 3.15 1.73 -5.69
N ILE A 109 1.95 1.99 -5.15
CA ILE A 109 1.30 1.10 -4.17
C ILE A 109 1.15 -0.29 -4.78
N MET A 110 0.59 -0.37 -5.98
CA MET A 110 0.33 -1.65 -6.65
C MET A 110 1.60 -2.42 -6.94
N ALA A 111 2.63 -1.75 -7.46
CA ALA A 111 3.93 -2.38 -7.73
C ALA A 111 4.58 -2.90 -6.45
N GLN A 112 4.55 -2.12 -5.36
CA GLN A 112 5.11 -2.54 -4.08
C GLN A 112 4.35 -3.72 -3.47
N LEU A 113 3.00 -3.70 -3.51
CA LEU A 113 2.18 -4.82 -3.07
C LEU A 113 2.46 -6.08 -3.90
N GLU A 114 2.58 -5.95 -5.22
CA GLU A 114 2.92 -7.05 -6.09
C GLU A 114 4.26 -7.69 -5.69
N GLU A 115 5.29 -6.88 -5.48
CA GLU A 115 6.62 -7.34 -5.07
C GLU A 115 6.57 -8.03 -3.70
N ASP A 116 5.97 -7.38 -2.70
CA ASP A 116 5.92 -7.86 -1.32
C ASP A 116 5.13 -9.18 -1.21
N LEU A 117 4.00 -9.26 -1.91
CA LEU A 117 3.12 -10.45 -1.91
C LEU A 117 3.69 -11.59 -2.76
N LYS A 118 4.39 -11.30 -3.86
CA LYS A 118 5.11 -12.33 -4.64
C LYS A 118 6.28 -12.92 -3.85
N LYS A 119 7.06 -12.06 -3.19
CA LYS A 119 8.18 -12.50 -2.35
C LYS A 119 7.68 -13.29 -1.14
N ASN A 120 6.53 -12.90 -0.60
CA ASN A 120 5.86 -13.51 0.54
C ASN A 120 6.82 -13.83 1.72
N SER A 121 7.67 -12.86 2.09
CA SER A 121 8.75 -13.07 3.08
C SER A 121 8.23 -13.51 4.45
N TYR A 122 6.96 -13.24 4.75
CA TYR A 122 6.30 -13.52 6.03
C TYR A 122 5.27 -14.64 5.93
N GLY A 123 5.29 -15.46 4.88
CA GLY A 123 4.46 -16.66 4.77
C GLY A 123 2.97 -16.41 4.95
N MET A 124 2.44 -15.34 4.35
CA MET A 124 1.00 -15.09 4.28
C MET A 124 0.30 -16.24 3.57
N GLN A 125 -0.91 -16.56 4.05
CA GLN A 125 -1.77 -17.55 3.40
C GLN A 125 -2.21 -17.03 2.04
N VAL A 126 -2.35 -17.94 1.06
CA VAL A 126 -2.75 -17.58 -0.30
C VAL A 126 -4.10 -16.84 -0.31
N SER A 127 -5.07 -17.29 0.49
CA SER A 127 -6.37 -16.61 0.62
C SER A 127 -6.23 -15.16 1.09
N THR A 128 -5.35 -14.91 2.07
CA THR A 128 -5.08 -13.54 2.55
C THR A 128 -4.43 -12.68 1.47
N ILE A 129 -3.51 -13.25 0.68
CA ILE A 129 -2.89 -12.53 -0.45
C ILE A 129 -3.94 -12.18 -1.50
N GLU A 130 -4.81 -13.13 -1.83
CA GLU A 130 -5.93 -12.92 -2.76
C GLU A 130 -6.90 -11.84 -2.25
N ASP A 131 -7.22 -11.84 -0.96
CA ASP A 131 -8.05 -10.80 -0.35
C ASP A 131 -7.40 -9.41 -0.45
N ILE A 132 -6.09 -9.30 -0.16
CA ILE A 132 -5.34 -8.05 -0.27
C ILE A 132 -5.35 -7.56 -1.73
N TRP A 133 -5.11 -8.44 -2.71
CA TRP A 133 -5.18 -8.09 -4.12
C TRP A 133 -6.58 -7.68 -4.55
N ALA A 134 -7.62 -8.37 -4.08
CA ALA A 134 -9.00 -8.04 -4.40
C ALA A 134 -9.38 -6.65 -3.87
N ILE A 135 -8.99 -6.34 -2.63
CA ILE A 135 -9.19 -5.02 -2.03
C ILE A 135 -8.43 -3.95 -2.81
N ALA A 136 -7.16 -4.20 -3.14
CA ALA A 136 -6.33 -3.26 -3.87
C ALA A 136 -6.94 -2.94 -5.25
N ASN A 137 -7.28 -3.97 -6.03
CA ASN A 137 -7.93 -3.82 -7.32
C ASN A 137 -9.30 -3.13 -7.22
N SER A 138 -10.13 -3.49 -6.24
CA SER A 138 -11.42 -2.84 -6.04
C SER A 138 -11.29 -1.35 -5.80
N GLN A 139 -10.29 -0.93 -4.99
CA GLN A 139 -10.07 0.47 -4.70
C GLN A 139 -9.49 1.23 -5.90
N PHE A 140 -8.57 0.59 -6.64
CA PHE A 140 -8.05 1.16 -7.88
C PHE A 140 -9.16 1.39 -8.90
N ASN A 141 -10.01 0.38 -9.14
CA ASN A 141 -11.11 0.50 -10.09
C ASN A 141 -12.07 1.60 -9.65
N SER A 142 -12.46 1.64 -8.37
CA SER A 142 -13.35 2.67 -7.86
C SER A 142 -12.81 4.10 -8.00
N MET A 143 -11.48 4.28 -7.92
CA MET A 143 -10.86 5.61 -7.93
C MET A 143 -10.35 6.04 -9.31
N ILE A 144 -10.02 5.08 -10.17
CA ILE A 144 -9.37 5.30 -11.47
C ILE A 144 -10.27 4.89 -12.63
N GLU A 145 -10.72 3.63 -12.69
CA GLU A 145 -11.43 3.08 -13.86
C GLU A 145 -12.91 3.48 -13.89
N ASP A 146 -13.58 3.48 -12.75
CA ASP A 146 -15.02 3.77 -12.59
C ASP A 146 -15.28 5.24 -12.22
N ALA A 147 -14.23 6.08 -12.20
CA ALA A 147 -14.37 7.49 -11.90
C ALA A 147 -15.23 8.20 -12.96
N SER A 148 -16.09 9.13 -12.54
CA SER A 148 -17.00 9.84 -13.45
C SER A 148 -16.24 10.64 -14.53
N ASN A 149 -15.04 11.11 -14.18
CA ASN A 149 -14.09 11.74 -15.07
C ASN A 149 -12.71 11.12 -14.79
N ASP A 150 -11.99 10.68 -15.83
CA ASP A 150 -10.65 10.08 -15.75
C ASP A 150 -9.55 11.09 -15.38
N THR A 151 -9.85 11.99 -14.44
CA THR A 151 -9.08 13.19 -14.10
C THR A 151 -7.62 12.88 -13.82
N TYR A 152 -7.36 11.84 -13.02
CA TYR A 152 -6.01 11.46 -12.63
C TYR A 152 -5.21 10.87 -13.80
N VAL A 153 -5.85 10.04 -14.65
CA VAL A 153 -5.23 9.45 -15.84
C VAL A 153 -4.94 10.54 -16.89
N VAL A 154 -5.90 11.44 -17.10
CA VAL A 154 -5.75 12.59 -18.01
C VAL A 154 -4.64 13.51 -17.53
N ALA A 155 -4.62 13.89 -16.25
CA ALA A 155 -3.55 14.72 -15.69
C ALA A 155 -2.19 14.05 -15.82
N PHE A 156 -2.11 12.74 -15.56
CA PHE A 156 -0.89 11.97 -15.74
C PHE A 156 -0.43 11.94 -17.20
N PHE A 157 -1.34 11.75 -18.15
CA PHE A 157 -1.03 11.80 -19.59
C PHE A 157 -0.57 13.18 -20.06
N LEU A 158 -1.18 14.25 -19.55
CA LEU A 158 -0.83 15.62 -19.89
C LEU A 158 0.50 16.06 -19.27
N ASN A 159 1.02 15.36 -18.27
CA ASN A 159 2.36 15.63 -17.74
C ASN A 159 3.41 15.19 -18.79
N PRO A 160 4.27 16.11 -19.28
CA PRO A 160 5.30 15.78 -20.28
C PRO A 160 6.30 14.71 -19.84
N VAL A 161 6.48 14.52 -18.53
CA VAL A 161 7.37 13.48 -17.97
C VAL A 161 6.79 12.09 -18.19
N TYR A 162 5.47 11.95 -18.22
CA TYR A 162 4.78 10.66 -18.23
C TYR A 162 4.04 10.35 -19.52
N CYS A 163 3.90 11.29 -20.46
CA CYS A 163 3.10 11.14 -21.69
C CYS A 163 3.50 9.95 -22.59
N ILE A 164 4.69 9.36 -22.40
CA ILE A 164 5.17 8.16 -23.10
C ILE A 164 5.35 6.94 -22.18
N ALA A 165 4.74 6.96 -20.98
CA ALA A 165 4.89 5.92 -19.98
C ALA A 165 4.41 4.55 -20.53
N PRO A 166 5.16 3.45 -20.30
CA PRO A 166 4.76 2.12 -20.77
C PRO A 166 3.42 1.63 -20.19
N ILE A 167 3.00 2.19 -19.05
CA ILE A 167 1.77 1.82 -18.33
C ILE A 167 0.50 2.04 -19.15
N TYR A 168 0.53 2.87 -20.19
CA TYR A 168 -0.64 3.05 -21.07
C TYR A 168 -1.00 1.81 -21.91
N LYS A 169 -0.11 0.81 -21.97
CA LYS A 169 -0.41 -0.47 -22.62
C LYS A 169 -1.26 -1.37 -21.71
N ASP A 170 -0.97 -1.37 -20.41
CA ASP A 170 -1.63 -2.15 -19.37
C ASP A 170 -1.79 -1.26 -18.12
N GLN A 171 -2.93 -0.58 -17.99
CA GLN A 171 -3.12 0.48 -16.98
C GLN A 171 -3.13 -0.03 -15.53
N ASN A 172 -3.54 -1.28 -15.32
CA ASN A 172 -3.54 -1.91 -14.00
C ASN A 172 -2.48 -3.02 -13.96
N PRO A 173 -1.36 -2.81 -13.24
CA PRO A 173 -0.29 -3.80 -13.12
C PRO A 173 -0.70 -5.06 -12.34
N LEU A 174 -1.77 -4.98 -11.54
CA LEU A 174 -2.37 -6.10 -10.81
C LEU A 174 -3.59 -6.69 -11.51
N ALA A 175 -3.95 -6.22 -12.72
CA ALA A 175 -5.03 -6.83 -13.47
C ALA A 175 -4.65 -8.27 -13.81
N VAL A 176 -5.20 -9.20 -13.02
CA VAL A 176 -5.32 -10.58 -13.45
C VAL A 176 -6.22 -10.54 -14.69
N PRO A 177 -5.76 -10.98 -15.88
CA PRO A 177 -6.64 -11.06 -17.03
C PRO A 177 -7.83 -11.92 -16.64
N SER A 178 -9.04 -11.35 -16.64
CA SER A 178 -10.27 -12.11 -16.38
C SER A 178 -10.39 -13.20 -17.45
N ILE A 179 -10.00 -14.42 -17.09
CA ILE A 179 -10.11 -15.56 -18.00
C ILE A 179 -11.57 -15.97 -18.02
N LEU A 180 -12.35 -15.42 -18.96
CA LEU A 180 -13.64 -15.98 -19.34
C LEU A 180 -13.38 -17.28 -20.10
N ILE A 181 -13.35 -18.41 -19.36
CA ILE A 181 -13.31 -19.74 -19.96
C ILE A 181 -14.70 -20.04 -20.53
N SER A 182 -14.95 -19.69 -21.79
CA SER A 182 -16.13 -20.20 -22.51
C SER A 182 -15.88 -21.65 -22.91
N GLN A 183 -16.35 -22.61 -22.10
CA GLN A 183 -16.38 -24.02 -22.50
C GLN A 183 -17.51 -24.24 -23.51
N LYS A 184 -17.20 -24.14 -24.81
CA LYS A 184 -17.96 -24.87 -25.84
C LYS A 184 -17.27 -26.21 -26.07
N LYS A 185 -18.03 -27.29 -25.87
CA LYS A 185 -17.56 -28.67 -25.96
C LYS A 185 -17.04 -28.97 -27.37
N GLY A 186 -15.71 -29.05 -27.53
CA GLY A 186 -15.06 -29.54 -28.76
C GLY A 186 -14.13 -28.57 -29.49
N GLU A 187 -13.96 -27.32 -29.04
CA GLU A 187 -13.02 -26.38 -29.66
C GLU A 187 -11.84 -26.02 -28.74
N ILE A 188 -10.68 -25.74 -29.35
CA ILE A 188 -9.49 -25.24 -28.66
C ILE A 188 -9.84 -23.88 -28.04
N PRO A 189 -9.53 -23.63 -26.75
CA PRO A 189 -9.87 -22.37 -26.09
C PRO A 189 -9.20 -21.19 -26.79
N ALA A 190 -10.03 -20.28 -27.32
CA ALA A 190 -9.57 -19.01 -27.88
C ALA A 190 -9.38 -18.00 -26.75
N ILE A 191 -8.11 -17.62 -26.51
CA ILE A 191 -7.76 -16.54 -25.58
C ILE A 191 -8.01 -15.23 -26.33
N THR A 192 -9.06 -14.49 -25.93
CA THR A 192 -9.33 -13.16 -26.49
C THR A 192 -8.92 -12.09 -25.47
N THR A 193 -7.67 -11.66 -25.50
CA THR A 193 -7.25 -10.41 -24.88
C THR A 193 -7.65 -9.28 -25.83
N LYS A 194 -8.75 -8.56 -25.55
CA LYS A 194 -8.98 -7.27 -26.20
C LYS A 194 -8.13 -6.23 -25.46
N PRO A 195 -7.07 -5.66 -26.07
CA PRO A 195 -6.41 -4.50 -25.50
C PRO A 195 -7.38 -3.30 -25.50
N PRO A 196 -7.22 -2.32 -24.58
CA PRO A 196 -8.02 -1.12 -24.60
C PRO A 196 -7.82 -0.36 -25.91
N ASN A 197 -8.92 0.14 -26.47
CA ASN A 197 -8.89 1.07 -27.60
C ASN A 197 -8.01 2.28 -27.24
N ASN A 198 -7.12 2.64 -28.16
CA ASN A 198 -6.14 3.75 -28.13
C ASN A 198 -6.30 4.74 -26.95
N ILE A 199 -5.37 4.72 -25.99
CA ILE A 199 -5.34 5.64 -24.82
C ILE A 199 -5.54 7.11 -25.21
N ILE A 200 -5.07 7.51 -26.39
CA ILE A 200 -5.22 8.87 -26.91
C ILE A 200 -6.69 9.20 -27.17
N GLU A 201 -7.47 8.26 -27.70
CA GLU A 201 -8.91 8.43 -27.92
C GLU A 201 -9.66 8.50 -26.59
N HIS A 202 -9.29 7.64 -25.63
CA HIS A 202 -9.89 7.65 -24.29
C HIS A 202 -9.61 8.96 -23.55
N VAL A 203 -8.34 9.38 -23.45
CA VAL A 203 -7.94 10.66 -22.84
C VAL A 203 -8.59 11.84 -23.58
N GLY A 204 -8.62 11.81 -24.90
CA GLY A 204 -9.24 12.86 -25.71
C GLY A 204 -10.74 13.02 -25.45
N LEU A 205 -11.47 11.91 -25.36
CA LEU A 205 -12.90 11.90 -25.03
C LEU A 205 -13.16 12.41 -23.61
N SER A 206 -12.34 11.99 -22.63
CA SER A 206 -12.49 12.40 -21.24
C SER A 206 -12.16 13.88 -21.05
N LEU A 207 -11.09 14.38 -21.68
CA LEU A 207 -10.78 15.82 -21.69
C LEU A 207 -11.91 16.63 -22.35
N GLN A 208 -12.48 16.15 -23.46
CA GLN A 208 -13.61 16.81 -24.11
C GLN A 208 -14.85 16.87 -23.20
N LYS A 209 -15.16 15.80 -22.46
CA LYS A 209 -16.26 15.79 -21.48
C LYS A 209 -16.04 16.82 -20.37
N MET A 210 -14.82 16.87 -19.83
CA MET A 210 -14.45 17.83 -18.78
C MET A 210 -14.59 19.28 -19.28
N LEU A 211 -14.10 19.58 -20.49
CA LEU A 211 -14.23 20.91 -21.09
C LEU A 211 -15.69 21.30 -21.37
N LYS A 212 -16.51 20.37 -21.86
CA LYS A 212 -17.95 20.59 -22.09
C LYS A 212 -18.72 20.84 -20.79
N HIS A 213 -18.32 20.17 -19.71
CA HIS A 213 -18.90 20.40 -18.39
C HIS A 213 -18.57 21.81 -17.87
N GLU A 214 -17.31 22.24 -18.00
CA GLU A 214 -16.84 23.51 -17.46
C GLU A 214 -17.31 24.73 -18.27
N TYR A 215 -17.29 24.63 -19.60
CA TYR A 215 -17.54 25.77 -20.49
C TYR A 215 -18.87 25.68 -21.25
N GLY A 216 -19.66 24.61 -21.06
CA GLY A 216 -20.88 24.34 -21.82
C GLY A 216 -20.61 23.87 -23.26
N ASN A 217 -21.69 23.66 -24.02
CA ASN A 217 -21.58 23.46 -25.47
C ASN A 217 -21.32 24.82 -26.12
N ALA A 218 -20.06 25.14 -26.37
CA ALA A 218 -19.70 26.18 -27.33
C ALA A 218 -20.09 25.76 -28.76
#